data_AF-A8V4X5-F1
#
_entry.id   AF-A8V4X5-F1
#
_cell.length_a   1.000
_cell.length_b   1.000
_cell.length_c   1.000
_cell.angle_alpha   90.00
_cell.angle_beta   90.00
_cell.angle_gamma   90.00
#
_symmetry.space_group_name_H-M   'P 1'
#
loop_
_entity.id
_entity.type
_entity.pdbx_description
1 polymer ?
#
loop_
_entity_poly.entity_id
_entity_poly.type
_entity_poly.pdbx_seq_one_letter_code
_entity_poly.pdbx_strand_id
1 'polypeptide(L)'
;MMSDKIIKNLKGEKMRENKGFTLLELLVVIVILSLLAALLVPKLTGRLGEAKIDTTKIQLKEVKRALEMYKVDNGTYPTTEQGLKALVKKPDTPPVPKKWKQYLEKVPKDAWGNELIYIYPSDKHPFELKSAGPDGEVGTEDDISVWDE
;
A
#
# COMPACT_ATOMS: atom_id res chain seq x y z
N MET A 1 57.76 59.59 -37.45
CA MET A 1 56.54 59.66 -36.61
C MET A 1 55.63 58.43 -36.78
N MET A 2 56.17 57.25 -37.15
CA MET A 2 55.37 56.06 -37.48
C MET A 2 55.75 54.81 -36.65
N SER A 3 56.84 54.85 -35.88
CA SER A 3 57.46 53.65 -35.29
C SER A 3 56.95 53.29 -33.88
N ASP A 4 56.30 54.21 -33.17
CA ASP A 4 55.92 54.02 -31.76
C ASP A 4 54.59 53.27 -31.57
N LYS A 5 53.83 53.03 -32.65
CA LYS A 5 52.52 52.35 -32.58
C LYS A 5 52.60 50.83 -32.46
N ILE A 6 53.78 50.21 -32.65
CA ILE A 6 53.91 48.75 -32.67
C ILE A 6 54.10 48.15 -31.27
N ILE A 7 54.58 48.90 -30.27
CA ILE A 7 55.01 48.33 -28.97
C ILE A 7 53.88 48.27 -27.91
N LYS A 8 52.72 48.90 -28.13
CA LYS A 8 51.76 49.13 -27.03
C LYS A 8 50.74 48.01 -26.73
N ASN A 9 50.77 46.87 -27.42
CA ASN A 9 49.71 45.86 -27.32
C ASN A 9 50.06 44.56 -26.57
N LEU A 10 51.12 44.54 -25.77
CA LEU A 10 51.48 43.39 -24.91
C LEU A 10 50.91 43.49 -23.49
N LYS A 11 49.72 44.08 -23.31
CA LYS A 11 49.01 43.97 -22.02
C LYS A 11 48.42 42.57 -21.92
N GLY A 12 49.22 41.65 -21.38
CA GLY A 12 48.86 40.26 -21.14
C GLY A 12 47.54 40.14 -20.40
N GLU A 13 46.57 39.51 -21.06
CA GLU A 13 45.37 39.02 -20.42
C GLU A 13 45.81 37.96 -19.39
N LYS A 14 45.60 38.24 -18.10
CA LYS A 14 45.77 37.23 -17.05
C LYS A 14 44.76 36.12 -17.32
N MET A 15 45.23 35.03 -17.92
CA MET A 15 44.50 33.77 -18.03
C MET A 15 44.02 33.39 -16.63
N ARG A 16 42.71 33.46 -16.41
CA ARG A 16 42.09 32.93 -15.20
C ARG A 16 42.30 31.42 -15.20
N GLU A 17 43.04 30.91 -14.23
CA GLU A 17 43.16 29.47 -14.02
C GLU A 17 41.78 28.92 -13.65
N ASN A 18 41.12 28.29 -14.63
CA ASN A 18 39.93 27.49 -14.37
C ASN A 18 40.37 26.25 -13.60
N LYS A 19 40.24 26.28 -12.28
CA LYS A 19 40.42 25.10 -11.43
C LYS A 19 39.30 24.12 -11.73
N GLY A 20 39.63 23.02 -12.39
CA GLY A 20 38.74 21.88 -12.59
C GLY A 20 38.66 21.01 -11.34
N PHE A 21 37.60 20.21 -11.24
CA PHE A 21 37.45 19.20 -10.18
C PHE A 21 38.55 18.15 -10.27
N THR A 22 39.03 17.70 -9.11
CA THR A 22 39.98 16.58 -9.03
C THR A 22 39.25 15.24 -9.07
N LEU A 23 39.91 14.19 -9.57
CA LEU A 23 39.37 12.82 -9.50
C LEU A 23 39.14 12.39 -8.04
N LEU A 24 39.96 12.89 -7.12
CA LEU A 24 39.87 12.62 -5.69
C LEU A 24 38.59 13.19 -5.07
N GLU A 25 38.20 14.42 -5.43
CA GLU A 25 36.92 15.00 -4.98
C GLU A 25 35.73 14.18 -5.45
N LEU A 26 35.72 13.73 -6.70
CA LEU A 26 34.64 12.88 -7.20
C LEU A 26 34.61 11.52 -6.48
N LEU A 27 35.78 10.95 -6.18
CA LEU A 27 35.90 9.69 -5.43
C LEU A 27 35.31 9.81 -4.02
N VAL A 28 35.65 10.88 -3.29
CA VAL A 28 35.09 11.11 -1.95
C VAL A 28 33.57 11.29 -2.01
N VAL A 29 33.05 11.99 -3.01
CA VAL A 29 31.60 12.19 -3.18
C VAL A 29 30.88 10.86 -3.41
N ILE A 30 31.35 9.99 -4.31
CA ILE A 30 30.70 8.70 -4.57
C ILE A 30 30.75 7.76 -3.36
N VAL A 31 31.81 7.83 -2.54
CA VAL A 31 31.93 7.07 -1.29
C VAL A 31 30.89 7.55 -0.28
N ILE A 32 30.71 8.86 -0.10
CA ILE A 32 29.69 9.40 0.80
C ILE A 32 28.29 9.04 0.30
N LEU A 33 28.01 9.16 -1.00
CA LEU A 33 26.71 8.82 -1.58
C LEU A 33 26.36 7.33 -1.42
N SER A 34 27.34 6.43 -1.59
CA SER A 34 27.13 4.99 -1.43
C SER A 34 26.89 4.59 0.02
N LEU A 35 27.58 5.22 0.98
CA LEU A 35 27.31 5.03 2.42
C LEU A 35 25.91 5.53 2.80
N LEU A 36 25.50 6.70 2.32
CA LEU A 36 24.16 7.23 2.59
C LEU A 36 23.05 6.37 1.97
N ALA A 37 23.24 5.89 0.73
CA ALA A 37 22.28 5.02 0.07
C ALA A 37 22.05 3.70 0.84
N ALA A 38 23.11 3.11 1.41
CA ALA A 38 23.02 1.88 2.19
C ALA A 38 22.12 2.01 3.44
N LEU A 39 22.06 3.20 4.06
CA LEU A 39 21.29 3.44 5.28
C LEU A 39 19.79 3.70 5.03
N LEU A 40 19.40 4.08 3.81
CA LEU A 40 18.03 4.50 3.51
C LEU A 40 17.11 3.34 3.08
N VAL A 41 17.67 2.29 2.46
CA VAL A 41 16.90 1.17 1.89
C VAL A 41 16.07 0.37 2.92
N PRO A 42 16.64 -0.12 4.04
CA PRO A 42 15.89 -1.03 4.93
C PRO A 42 14.73 -0.37 5.69
N LYS A 43 14.71 0.97 5.81
CA LYS A 43 13.62 1.69 6.50
C LYS A 43 12.31 1.72 5.72
N LEU A 44 12.33 1.46 4.40
CA LEU A 44 11.14 1.56 3.56
C LEU A 44 10.31 0.26 3.55
N THR A 45 10.95 -0.90 3.64
CA THR A 45 10.31 -2.20 3.50
C THR A 45 9.37 -2.54 4.66
N GLY A 46 9.74 -2.26 5.91
CA GLY A 46 8.88 -2.54 7.08
C GLY A 46 7.58 -1.74 7.09
N ARG A 47 7.65 -0.44 6.75
CA ARG A 47 6.48 0.46 6.76
C ARG A 47 5.45 0.11 5.69
N LEU A 48 5.89 -0.45 4.57
CA LEU A 48 4.99 -0.92 3.51
C LEU A 48 4.18 -2.15 3.97
N GLY A 49 4.80 -3.06 4.72
CA GLY A 49 4.11 -4.22 5.29
C GLY A 49 3.03 -3.81 6.28
N GLU A 50 3.37 -2.95 7.24
CA GLU A 50 2.41 -2.41 8.22
C GLU A 50 1.24 -1.68 7.53
N ALA A 51 1.53 -0.83 6.54
CA ALA A 51 0.50 -0.10 5.80
C ALA A 51 -0.48 -1.04 5.06
N LYS A 52 0.00 -2.19 4.57
CA LYS A 52 -0.85 -3.21 3.94
C LYS A 52 -1.76 -3.91 4.96
N ILE A 53 -1.23 -4.24 6.13
CA ILE A 53 -2.01 -4.82 7.23
C ILE A 53 -3.11 -3.83 7.66
N ASP A 54 -2.76 -2.54 7.86
CA ASP A 54 -3.73 -1.51 8.24
C ASP A 54 -4.81 -1.30 7.19
N THR A 55 -4.43 -1.26 5.91
CA THR A 55 -5.38 -1.16 4.79
C THR A 55 -6.35 -2.35 4.81
N THR A 56 -5.84 -3.56 5.02
CA THR A 56 -6.65 -4.78 5.10
C THR A 56 -7.60 -4.73 6.30
N LYS A 57 -7.12 -4.30 7.48
CA LYS A 57 -7.98 -4.09 8.67
C LYS A 57 -9.10 -3.07 8.41
N ILE A 58 -8.83 -1.99 7.66
CA ILE A 58 -9.86 -1.01 7.27
C ILE A 58 -10.91 -1.65 6.36
N GLN A 59 -10.49 -2.40 5.34
CA GLN A 59 -11.40 -3.09 4.41
C GLN A 59 -12.27 -4.14 5.13
N LEU A 60 -11.68 -4.92 6.03
CA LEU A 60 -12.41 -5.87 6.88
C LEU A 60 -13.48 -5.15 7.72
N LYS A 61 -13.14 -4.00 8.32
CA LYS A 61 -14.09 -3.18 9.10
C LYS A 61 -15.21 -2.61 8.24
N GLU A 62 -14.93 -2.21 7.00
CA GLU A 62 -15.94 -1.77 6.03
C GLU A 62 -16.94 -2.88 5.71
N VAL A 63 -16.43 -4.07 5.38
CA VAL A 63 -17.26 -5.25 5.08
C VAL A 63 -18.07 -5.68 6.30
N LYS A 64 -17.49 -5.66 7.50
CA LYS A 64 -18.22 -5.92 8.75
C LYS A 64 -19.40 -4.97 8.95
N ARG A 65 -19.21 -3.66 8.73
CA ARG A 65 -20.32 -2.69 8.82
C ARG A 65 -21.42 -2.99 7.80
N ALA A 66 -21.06 -3.36 6.57
CA ALA A 66 -22.02 -3.76 5.54
C ALA A 66 -22.80 -5.02 5.95
N LEU A 67 -22.14 -6.02 6.54
CA LEU A 67 -22.78 -7.21 7.09
C LEU A 67 -23.75 -6.87 8.23
N GLU A 68 -23.35 -5.98 9.15
CA GLU A 68 -24.20 -5.51 10.24
C GLU A 68 -25.44 -4.80 9.71
N MET A 69 -25.30 -3.91 8.72
CA MET A 69 -26.42 -3.25 8.05
C MET A 69 -27.34 -4.24 7.34
N TYR A 70 -26.77 -5.24 6.65
CA TYR A 70 -27.54 -6.31 6.04
C TYR A 70 -28.40 -7.05 7.07
N LYS A 71 -27.84 -7.38 8.24
CA LYS A 71 -28.57 -8.01 9.33
C LYS A 71 -29.66 -7.10 9.90
N VAL A 72 -29.42 -5.79 10.04
CA VAL A 72 -30.43 -4.84 10.53
C VAL A 72 -31.65 -4.82 9.60
N ASP A 73 -31.43 -4.79 8.28
CA ASP A 73 -32.52 -4.74 7.31
C ASP A 73 -33.23 -6.10 7.13
N ASN A 74 -32.49 -7.21 7.15
CA ASN A 74 -32.99 -8.54 6.76
C ASN A 74 -33.16 -9.53 7.93
N GLY A 75 -32.72 -9.16 9.14
CA GLY A 75 -32.81 -9.96 10.36
C GLY A 75 -31.71 -11.03 10.52
N THR A 76 -31.03 -11.41 9.45
CA THR A 76 -29.95 -12.40 9.43
C THR A 76 -28.77 -11.91 8.60
N TYR A 77 -27.57 -12.45 8.86
CA TYR A 77 -26.44 -12.29 7.95
C TYR A 77 -26.62 -13.16 6.69
N PRO A 78 -25.90 -12.86 5.59
CA PRO A 78 -25.83 -13.76 4.44
C PRO A 78 -25.28 -15.14 4.82
N THR A 79 -25.72 -16.19 4.14
CA THR A 79 -25.14 -17.53 4.36
C THR A 79 -23.73 -17.61 3.75
N THR A 80 -22.92 -18.58 4.17
CA THR A 80 -21.61 -18.85 3.53
C THR A 80 -21.75 -19.11 2.03
N GLU A 81 -22.82 -19.78 1.59
CA GLU A 81 -23.10 -20.02 0.16
C GLU A 81 -23.42 -18.73 -0.61
N GLN A 82 -24.15 -17.79 0.01
CA GLN A 82 -24.38 -16.47 -0.55
C GLN A 82 -23.09 -15.63 -0.55
N GLY A 83 -22.29 -15.78 0.50
CA GLY A 83 -21.01 -15.12 0.69
C GLY A 83 -21.11 -13.59 0.75
N LEU A 84 -19.96 -12.94 0.59
CA LEU A 84 -19.87 -11.46 0.52
C LEU A 84 -20.54 -10.88 -0.74
N LYS A 85 -20.80 -11.70 -1.76
CA LYS A 85 -21.51 -11.27 -2.98
C LYS A 85 -22.93 -10.78 -2.69
N ALA A 86 -23.57 -11.29 -1.63
CA ALA A 86 -24.87 -10.82 -1.17
C ALA A 86 -24.89 -9.34 -0.73
N LEU A 87 -23.73 -8.75 -0.43
CA LEU A 87 -23.61 -7.33 -0.10
C LEU A 87 -23.61 -6.44 -1.34
N VAL A 88 -23.21 -6.98 -2.50
CA VAL A 88 -23.11 -6.24 -3.77
C VAL A 88 -24.34 -6.46 -4.64
N LYS A 89 -24.82 -7.70 -4.73
CA LYS A 89 -25.98 -8.08 -5.53
C LYS A 89 -26.97 -8.85 -4.66
N LYS A 90 -28.26 -8.65 -4.92
CA LYS A 90 -29.32 -9.41 -4.28
C LYS A 90 -29.11 -10.91 -4.51
N PRO A 91 -29.01 -11.74 -3.45
CA PRO A 91 -28.90 -13.17 -3.61
C PRO A 91 -30.24 -13.77 -4.06
N ASP A 92 -30.16 -14.68 -5.03
CA ASP A 92 -31.31 -15.43 -5.54
C ASP A 92 -31.53 -16.75 -4.77
N THR A 93 -30.56 -17.16 -3.94
CA THR A 93 -30.62 -18.36 -3.13
C THR A 93 -31.38 -18.11 -1.82
N PRO A 94 -32.24 -19.04 -1.38
CA PRO A 94 -32.85 -18.96 -0.06
C PRO A 94 -31.81 -18.95 1.08
N PRO A 95 -32.01 -18.17 2.15
CA PRO A 95 -33.12 -17.25 2.38
C PRO A 95 -33.00 -15.97 1.54
N VAL A 96 -34.02 -15.66 0.74
CA VAL A 96 -34.03 -14.47 -0.11
C VAL A 96 -34.39 -13.24 0.73
N PRO A 97 -33.52 -12.22 0.82
CA PRO A 97 -33.75 -11.03 1.62
C PRO A 97 -34.91 -10.20 1.07
N LYS A 98 -35.88 -9.88 1.95
CA LYS A 98 -37.07 -9.10 1.59
C LYS A 98 -36.78 -7.60 1.46
N LYS A 99 -35.87 -7.06 2.28
CA LYS A 99 -35.53 -5.62 2.33
C LYS A 99 -34.12 -5.35 1.81
N TRP A 100 -33.68 -6.15 0.84
CA TRP A 100 -32.34 -6.03 0.29
C TRP A 100 -32.10 -4.65 -0.34
N LYS A 101 -30.93 -4.11 -0.06
CA LYS A 101 -30.34 -2.93 -0.71
C LYS A 101 -28.90 -3.27 -1.06
N GLN A 102 -28.29 -2.46 -1.92
CA GLN A 102 -26.86 -2.59 -2.16
C GLN A 102 -26.10 -2.04 -0.94
N TYR A 103 -25.31 -2.89 -0.29
CA TYR A 103 -24.53 -2.53 0.91
C TYR A 103 -23.07 -2.21 0.57
N LEU A 104 -22.56 -2.74 -0.55
CA LEU A 104 -21.24 -2.45 -1.09
C LEU A 104 -21.32 -2.24 -2.61
N GLU A 105 -20.49 -1.34 -3.14
CA GLU A 105 -20.32 -1.20 -4.59
C GLU A 105 -19.61 -2.42 -5.20
N LYS A 106 -18.58 -2.90 -4.51
CA LYS A 106 -17.80 -4.10 -4.83
C LYS A 106 -17.26 -4.70 -3.53
N VAL A 107 -17.02 -6.00 -3.53
CA VAL A 107 -16.30 -6.63 -2.41
C VAL A 107 -14.83 -6.19 -2.49
N PRO A 108 -14.28 -5.52 -1.46
CA PRO A 108 -12.86 -5.18 -1.46
C PRO A 108 -12.02 -6.47 -1.35
N LYS A 109 -10.85 -6.41 -1.96
CA LYS A 109 -9.79 -7.42 -1.79
C LYS A 109 -8.79 -6.88 -0.79
N ASP A 110 -8.04 -7.78 -0.16
CA ASP A 110 -6.97 -7.39 0.75
C ASP A 110 -5.83 -6.64 0.05
N ALA A 111 -4.84 -6.19 0.82
CA ALA A 111 -3.70 -5.43 0.29
C ALA A 111 -2.70 -6.27 -0.52
N TRP A 112 -2.89 -7.59 -0.60
CA TRP A 112 -2.11 -8.52 -1.42
C TRP A 112 -2.89 -9.02 -2.64
N GLY A 113 -4.17 -8.68 -2.76
CA GLY A 113 -5.05 -9.02 -3.88
C GLY A 113 -5.89 -10.27 -3.67
N ASN A 114 -5.87 -10.86 -2.47
CA ASN A 114 -6.66 -12.03 -2.11
C ASN A 114 -8.11 -11.65 -1.80
N GLU A 115 -9.02 -12.61 -1.99
CA GLU A 115 -10.41 -12.45 -1.60
C GLU A 115 -10.57 -12.63 -0.09
N LEU A 116 -11.50 -11.89 0.51
CA LEU A 116 -11.80 -12.02 1.93
C LEU A 116 -12.61 -13.29 2.19
N ILE A 117 -12.23 -14.03 3.24
CA ILE A 117 -12.91 -15.24 3.67
C ILE A 117 -14.04 -14.87 4.61
N TYR A 118 -15.25 -15.35 4.31
CA TYR A 118 -16.44 -15.12 5.12
C TYR A 118 -17.14 -16.44 5.45
N ILE A 119 -17.43 -16.67 6.73
CA ILE A 119 -18.09 -17.89 7.21
C ILE A 119 -19.20 -17.51 8.19
N TYR A 120 -20.41 -18.02 7.94
CA TYR A 120 -21.58 -17.84 8.80
C TYR A 120 -22.43 -19.12 8.87
N PRO A 121 -22.82 -19.59 10.07
CA PRO A 121 -22.46 -19.09 11.40
C PRO A 121 -21.02 -19.48 11.82
N SER A 122 -20.51 -18.84 12.88
CA SER A 122 -19.22 -19.16 13.53
C SER A 122 -19.43 -19.51 15.00
N ASP A 123 -18.46 -20.20 15.59
CA ASP A 123 -18.50 -20.67 16.99
C ASP A 123 -18.28 -19.54 18.00
N LYS A 124 -17.35 -18.60 17.72
CA LYS A 124 -16.92 -17.56 18.68
C LYS A 124 -17.61 -16.22 18.47
N HIS A 125 -17.88 -15.88 17.21
CA HIS A 125 -18.46 -14.61 16.80
C HIS A 125 -19.70 -14.86 15.96
N PRO A 126 -20.54 -13.83 15.71
CA PRO A 126 -21.70 -14.02 14.84
C PRO A 126 -21.33 -14.55 13.45
N PHE A 127 -20.15 -14.17 12.93
CA PHE A 127 -19.54 -14.65 11.69
C PHE A 127 -18.02 -14.57 11.77
N GLU A 128 -17.31 -15.31 10.93
CA GLU A 128 -15.88 -15.10 10.68
C GLU A 128 -15.70 -14.24 9.43
N LEU A 129 -14.76 -13.29 9.51
CA LEU A 129 -14.34 -12.49 8.38
C LEU A 129 -12.83 -12.29 8.49
N LYS A 130 -12.09 -12.87 7.56
CA LYS A 130 -10.63 -13.00 7.60
C LYS A 130 -10.00 -12.66 6.25
N SER A 131 -8.72 -12.32 6.30
CA SER A 131 -7.83 -12.19 5.16
C SER A 131 -6.71 -13.21 5.28
N ALA A 132 -6.31 -13.83 4.17
CA ALA A 132 -5.18 -14.76 4.10
C ALA A 132 -3.80 -14.08 4.21
N GLY A 133 -3.77 -12.77 4.46
CA GLY A 133 -2.54 -12.05 4.75
C GLY A 133 -1.49 -12.05 3.61
N PRO A 134 -0.22 -11.78 3.98
CA PRO A 134 0.93 -11.76 3.08
C PRO A 134 1.21 -13.03 2.28
N ASP A 135 1.03 -14.21 2.88
CA ASP A 135 1.33 -15.48 2.22
C ASP A 135 0.21 -15.97 1.29
N GLY A 136 -1.03 -15.53 1.53
CA GLY A 136 -2.20 -15.89 0.74
C GLY A 136 -2.74 -17.29 1.06
N GLU A 137 -2.23 -17.93 2.10
CA GLU A 137 -2.71 -19.21 2.62
C GLU A 137 -3.65 -18.95 3.80
N VAL A 138 -4.68 -19.80 3.95
CA VAL A 138 -5.68 -19.62 5.02
C VAL A 138 -5.37 -20.57 6.16
N GLY A 139 -5.48 -20.09 7.39
CA GLY A 139 -5.22 -20.88 8.60
C GLY A 139 -3.77 -20.80 9.08
N THR A 140 -3.02 -19.83 8.58
CA THR A 140 -1.64 -19.50 8.98
C THR A 140 -1.64 -18.40 10.06
N GLU A 141 -0.46 -18.12 10.63
CA GLU A 141 -0.33 -17.13 11.71
C GLU A 141 -0.46 -15.67 11.24
N ASP A 142 -0.36 -15.44 9.93
CA ASP A 142 -0.46 -14.11 9.30
C ASP A 142 -1.89 -13.78 8.81
N ASP A 143 -2.85 -14.68 9.03
CA ASP A 143 -4.27 -14.43 8.86
C ASP A 143 -4.71 -13.20 9.68
N ILE A 144 -5.41 -12.28 9.03
CA ILE A 144 -5.93 -11.07 9.68
C ILE A 144 -7.44 -11.21 9.85
N SER A 145 -7.92 -11.32 11.09
CA SER A 145 -9.34 -11.37 11.41
C SER A 145 -9.89 -9.98 11.73
N VAL A 146 -11.15 -9.73 11.36
CA VAL A 146 -11.86 -8.50 11.76
C VAL A 146 -12.09 -8.39 13.27
N TRP A 147 -11.90 -9.49 13.99
CA TRP A 147 -12.07 -9.58 15.44
C TRP A 147 -10.75 -9.43 16.20
N ASP A 148 -9.62 -9.39 15.51
CA ASP A 148 -8.33 -9.11 16.13
C ASP A 148 -8.24 -7.63 16.52
N GLU A 149 -7.60 -7.35 17.66
CA GLU A 149 -7.42 -5.99 18.17
C GLU A 149 -6.45 -5.14 17.33
#